data_AF-A0A1Y4D5I6-F1
#
_entry.id   AF-A0A1Y4D5I6-F1
#
_cell.length_a   1.000
_cell.length_b   1.000
_cell.length_c   1.000
_cell.angle_alpha   90.00
_cell.angle_beta   90.00
_cell.angle_gamma   90.00
#
_symmetry.space_group_name_H-M   'P 1'
#
loop_
_entity.id
_entity.type
_entity.pdbx_description
1 polymer ?
#
loop_
_entity_poly.entity_id
_entity_poly.type
_entity_poly.pdbx_seq_one_letter_code
_entity_poly.pdbx_strand_id
1 'polypeptide(L)'
;MVDLIDSIGLERLNNGAHYAYHANTLAQVKANATINEHCAKVLMPYDAAFLVEDEALKTSRKSFLTDEIKKNDDLRDTLYISYKQMVAKMLGIAIPEMAEAAKVLNQHIKDYHINTRAQLDKETGLLKNFIADLEDKYAEQVEALSLTSVVTQLKTANDKVNDLIQQRADEYAARTVGAMKQARLKVDEAYRNLMLVINAYMLMEDDNEDYIAFAKHQNEEIKRIKQQVLGQKPNTKPDEGGDEPTPEPVTPEITAVYQKEGGDPENPNRIERGKQTGVNYKGFTLKGADGTLEHVIGLVNDQDYIEWIKAATISNVTETSCEFTMVPDLTEGQYKVRIETYDGGSPLVVEYPEPITLW
;
A
#
# COMPACT_ATOMS: atom_id res chain seq x y z
N MET A 1 20.26 -35.11 23.16
CA MET A 1 20.00 -34.80 21.74
C MET A 1 20.31 -33.33 21.57
N VAL A 2 21.15 -32.97 20.61
CA VAL A 2 21.56 -31.58 20.37
C VAL A 2 20.32 -30.76 19.96
N ASP A 3 20.07 -29.65 20.64
CA ASP A 3 18.93 -28.75 20.35
C ASP A 3 19.30 -27.83 19.18
N LEU A 4 19.02 -28.29 17.96
CA LEU A 4 19.38 -27.60 16.72
C LEU A 4 18.51 -26.36 16.48
N ILE A 5 18.99 -25.47 15.61
CA ILE A 5 18.26 -24.25 15.25
C ILE A 5 17.02 -24.61 14.42
N ASP A 6 15.87 -24.08 14.86
CA ASP A 6 14.56 -24.25 14.24
C ASP A 6 14.44 -23.55 12.89
N SER A 7 13.47 -23.99 12.09
CA SER A 7 13.04 -23.27 10.90
C SER A 7 12.06 -22.12 11.25
N ILE A 8 12.06 -21.10 10.39
CA ILE A 8 11.18 -19.93 10.48
C ILE A 8 10.67 -19.53 9.09
N GLY A 9 9.39 -19.18 8.99
CA GLY A 9 8.76 -18.68 7.76
C GLY A 9 9.05 -17.19 7.55
N LEU A 10 10.25 -16.88 7.06
CA LEU A 10 10.72 -15.51 6.83
C LEU A 10 9.89 -14.75 5.80
N GLU A 11 9.31 -15.46 4.84
CA GLU A 11 8.47 -14.91 3.77
C GLU A 11 7.23 -14.20 4.32
N ARG A 12 6.75 -14.61 5.51
CA ARG A 12 5.56 -14.06 6.17
C ARG A 12 5.86 -12.82 7.01
N LEU A 13 7.13 -12.49 7.21
CA LEU A 13 7.52 -11.29 7.92
C LEU A 13 7.24 -10.05 7.06
N ASN A 14 6.72 -8.99 7.69
CA ASN A 14 6.71 -7.67 7.05
C ASN A 14 8.15 -7.16 6.88
N ASN A 15 8.39 -6.23 5.97
CA ASN A 15 9.74 -5.78 5.62
C ASN A 15 10.53 -5.25 6.84
N GLY A 16 9.87 -4.57 7.79
CA GLY A 16 10.54 -4.06 8.98
C GLY A 16 10.94 -5.17 9.95
N ALA A 17 10.06 -6.14 10.20
CA ALA A 17 10.34 -7.29 11.06
C ALA A 17 11.39 -8.22 10.44
N HIS A 18 11.34 -8.41 9.12
CA HIS A 18 12.34 -9.16 8.36
C HIS A 18 13.73 -8.54 8.51
N TYR A 19 13.84 -7.23 8.21
CA TYR A 19 15.07 -6.48 8.35
C TYR A 19 15.65 -6.56 9.77
N ALA A 20 14.82 -6.29 10.78
CA ALA A 20 15.27 -6.31 12.17
C ALA A 20 15.74 -7.70 12.62
N TYR A 21 15.06 -8.76 12.17
CA TYR A 21 15.46 -10.13 12.46
C TYR A 21 16.84 -10.45 11.89
N HIS A 22 17.08 -10.17 10.60
CA HIS A 22 18.36 -10.43 9.97
C HIS A 22 19.48 -9.55 10.50
N ALA A 23 19.21 -8.28 10.81
CA ALA A 23 20.16 -7.37 11.46
C ALA A 23 20.65 -7.92 12.80
N ASN A 24 19.73 -8.40 13.63
CA ASN A 24 20.04 -8.95 14.94
C ASN A 24 20.83 -10.27 14.82
N THR A 25 20.42 -11.18 13.93
CA THR A 25 21.15 -12.42 13.67
C THR A 25 22.58 -12.15 13.17
N LEU A 26 22.77 -11.22 12.22
CA LEU A 26 24.09 -10.84 11.73
C LEU A 26 24.98 -10.25 12.83
N ALA A 27 24.43 -9.37 13.66
CA ALA A 27 25.15 -8.77 14.78
C ALA A 27 25.63 -9.84 15.77
N GLN A 28 24.78 -10.81 16.10
CA GLN A 28 25.10 -11.91 17.02
C GLN A 28 26.17 -12.84 16.45
N VAL A 29 26.04 -13.25 15.18
CA VAL A 29 27.01 -14.13 14.52
C VAL A 29 28.40 -13.48 14.46
N LYS A 30 28.47 -12.17 14.17
CA LYS A 30 29.74 -11.42 14.15
C LYS A 30 30.35 -11.20 15.52
N ALA A 31 29.52 -11.10 16.56
CA ALA A 31 29.99 -10.93 17.94
C ALA A 31 30.58 -12.23 18.51
N ASN A 32 30.15 -13.39 18.03
CA ASN A 32 30.73 -14.68 18.41
C ASN A 32 31.97 -14.99 17.56
N ALA A 33 33.17 -14.94 18.17
CA ALA A 33 34.43 -15.12 17.46
C ALA A 33 34.54 -16.48 16.75
N THR A 34 34.14 -17.56 17.42
CA THR A 34 34.18 -18.93 16.90
C THR A 34 33.27 -19.10 15.69
N ILE A 35 32.01 -18.67 15.80
CA ILE A 35 31.05 -18.78 14.69
C ILE A 35 31.46 -17.87 13.53
N ASN A 36 31.91 -16.64 13.82
CA ASN A 36 32.36 -15.69 12.80
C ASN A 36 33.55 -16.23 11.98
N GLU A 37 34.52 -16.87 12.64
CA GLU A 37 35.67 -17.49 11.96
C GLU A 37 35.23 -18.72 11.15
N HIS A 38 34.53 -19.67 11.77
CA HIS A 38 34.17 -20.95 11.15
C HIS A 38 33.12 -20.81 10.04
N CYS A 39 32.27 -19.79 10.10
CA CYS A 39 31.21 -19.54 9.12
C CYS A 39 31.53 -18.40 8.13
N ALA A 40 32.74 -17.82 8.15
CA ALA A 40 33.09 -16.64 7.36
C ALA A 40 32.68 -16.72 5.87
N LYS A 41 32.84 -17.90 5.25
CA LYS A 41 32.49 -18.14 3.83
C LYS A 41 31.00 -17.98 3.53
N VAL A 42 30.11 -18.36 4.45
CA VAL A 42 28.65 -18.21 4.30
C VAL A 42 28.14 -16.90 4.90
N LEU A 43 28.91 -16.28 5.81
CA LEU A 43 28.59 -14.98 6.38
C LEU A 43 28.80 -13.83 5.38
N MET A 44 29.87 -13.88 4.58
CA MET A 44 30.12 -12.88 3.53
C MET A 44 28.95 -12.68 2.54
N PRO A 45 28.38 -13.72 1.91
CA PRO A 45 27.23 -13.55 1.02
C PRO A 45 25.96 -13.13 1.77
N TYR A 46 25.80 -13.50 3.04
CA TYR A 46 24.67 -13.06 3.87
C TYR A 46 24.73 -11.56 4.17
N ASP A 47 25.90 -11.05 4.55
CA ASP A 47 26.15 -9.61 4.70
C ASP A 47 25.88 -8.83 3.42
N ALA A 48 26.40 -9.32 2.29
CA ALA A 48 26.21 -8.68 1.00
C ALA A 48 24.72 -8.64 0.61
N ALA A 49 23.97 -9.72 0.85
CA ALA A 49 22.54 -9.76 0.60
C ALA A 49 21.78 -8.79 1.51
N PHE A 50 22.14 -8.72 2.79
CA PHE A 50 21.50 -7.85 3.77
C PHE A 50 21.70 -6.36 3.45
N LEU A 51 22.88 -5.96 2.98
CA LEU A 51 23.12 -4.59 2.50
C LEU A 51 22.22 -4.21 1.31
N VAL A 52 21.92 -5.16 0.41
CA VAL A 52 20.99 -4.93 -0.70
C VAL A 52 19.55 -4.78 -0.19
N GLU A 53 19.15 -5.52 0.84
CA GLU A 53 17.84 -5.35 1.49
C GLU A 53 17.72 -3.99 2.19
N ASP A 54 18.76 -3.55 2.91
CA ASP A 54 18.80 -2.24 3.58
C ASP A 54 18.56 -1.08 2.60
N GLU A 55 19.28 -1.09 1.47
CA GLU A 55 19.10 -0.08 0.42
C GLU A 55 17.71 -0.13 -0.23
N ALA A 56 17.18 -1.33 -0.45
CA ALA A 56 15.82 -1.49 -0.96
C ALA A 56 14.77 -1.00 0.06
N LEU A 57 15.01 -1.17 1.37
CA LEU A 57 14.11 -0.76 2.44
C LEU A 57 14.06 0.76 2.60
N LYS A 58 15.19 1.44 2.39
CA LYS A 58 15.31 2.91 2.40
C LYS A 58 14.61 3.60 1.23
N THR A 59 14.24 2.85 0.17
CA THR A 59 13.62 3.43 -1.03
C THR A 59 12.20 3.93 -0.71
N SER A 60 12.04 5.25 -0.57
CA SER A 60 10.74 5.88 -0.34
C SER A 60 9.77 5.62 -1.52
N ARG A 61 8.54 5.20 -1.20
CA ARG A 61 7.46 5.07 -2.19
C ARG A 61 6.87 6.42 -2.59
N LYS A 62 6.91 7.44 -1.72
CA LYS A 62 6.40 8.79 -1.99
C LYS A 62 7.50 9.65 -2.60
N SER A 63 7.30 10.13 -3.83
CA SER A 63 8.17 11.15 -4.42
C SER A 63 7.89 12.49 -3.73
N PHE A 64 8.92 13.10 -3.15
CA PHE A 64 8.84 14.45 -2.58
C PHE A 64 8.47 15.50 -3.65
N LEU A 65 8.72 15.20 -4.93
CA LEU A 65 8.36 16.06 -6.05
C LEU A 65 6.85 16.17 -6.26
N THR A 66 6.03 15.26 -5.72
CA THR A 66 4.57 15.32 -5.93
C THR A 66 3.96 16.57 -5.30
N ASP A 67 4.38 16.91 -4.09
CA ASP A 67 3.89 18.10 -3.39
C ASP A 67 4.44 19.39 -4.05
N GLU A 68 5.68 19.35 -4.57
CA GLU A 68 6.27 20.45 -5.33
C GLU A 68 5.60 20.68 -6.70
N ILE A 69 5.27 19.60 -7.42
CA ILE A 69 4.53 19.67 -8.68
C ILE A 69 3.22 20.39 -8.44
N LYS A 70 2.44 19.95 -7.44
CA LYS A 70 1.16 20.57 -7.10
C LYS A 70 1.30 22.06 -6.78
N LYS A 71 2.30 22.45 -5.99
CA LYS A 71 2.53 23.85 -5.64
C LYS A 71 2.84 24.72 -6.88
N ASN A 72 3.65 24.21 -7.81
CA ASN A 72 3.99 24.95 -9.03
C ASN A 72 2.85 24.94 -10.05
N ASP A 73 2.04 23.88 -10.06
CA ASP A 73 0.78 23.77 -10.80
C ASP A 73 -0.23 24.84 -10.35
N ASP A 74 -0.47 24.94 -9.04
CA ASP A 74 -1.36 25.95 -8.46
C ASP A 74 -0.90 27.39 -8.81
N LEU A 75 0.42 27.63 -8.83
CA LEU A 75 0.99 28.92 -9.25
C LEU A 75 0.77 29.18 -10.74
N ARG A 76 1.02 28.18 -11.60
CA ARG A 76 0.81 28.26 -13.05
C ARG A 76 -0.66 28.58 -13.37
N ASP A 77 -1.58 27.85 -12.74
CA ASP A 77 -3.02 28.04 -12.85
C ASP A 77 -3.42 29.45 -12.45
N THR A 78 -2.93 29.92 -11.30
CA THR A 78 -3.20 31.27 -10.80
C THR A 78 -2.72 32.31 -11.80
N LEU A 79 -1.52 32.17 -12.37
CA LEU A 79 -0.97 33.09 -13.36
C LEU A 79 -1.78 33.10 -14.65
N TYR A 80 -2.15 31.92 -15.18
CA TYR A 80 -2.93 31.83 -16.41
C TYR A 80 -4.36 32.38 -16.23
N ILE A 81 -5.02 32.06 -15.11
CA ILE A 81 -6.34 32.61 -14.77
C ILE A 81 -6.25 34.14 -14.62
N SER A 82 -5.22 34.65 -13.95
CA SER A 82 -5.00 36.10 -13.80
C SER A 82 -4.81 36.77 -15.16
N TYR A 83 -3.97 36.19 -16.04
CA TYR A 83 -3.77 36.67 -17.40
C TYR A 83 -5.11 36.78 -18.16
N LYS A 84 -5.93 35.71 -18.14
CA LYS A 84 -7.25 35.72 -18.79
C LYS A 84 -8.16 36.81 -18.25
N GLN A 85 -8.18 37.01 -16.94
CA GLN A 85 -9.00 38.04 -16.32
C GLN A 85 -8.53 39.45 -16.68
N MET A 86 -7.23 39.70 -16.70
CA MET A 86 -6.66 40.99 -17.10
C MET A 86 -7.03 41.34 -18.54
N VAL A 87 -6.83 40.39 -19.48
CA VAL A 87 -7.21 40.57 -20.89
C VAL A 87 -8.71 40.83 -21.02
N ALA A 88 -9.55 40.06 -20.33
CA ALA A 88 -11.01 40.24 -20.36
C ALA A 88 -11.46 41.62 -19.85
N LYS A 89 -10.81 42.15 -18.81
CA LYS A 89 -11.12 43.48 -18.26
C LYS A 89 -10.70 44.62 -19.19
N MET A 90 -9.65 44.42 -19.99
CA MET A 90 -9.15 45.43 -20.93
C MET A 90 -9.96 45.55 -22.22
N LEU A 91 -10.91 44.63 -22.48
CA LEU A 91 -11.80 44.71 -23.65
C LEU A 91 -12.70 45.96 -23.66
N GLY A 92 -13.05 46.48 -22.49
CA GLY A 92 -13.97 47.62 -22.33
C GLY A 92 -13.28 48.94 -21.98
N ILE A 93 -11.95 49.01 -22.06
CA ILE A 93 -11.21 50.22 -21.69
C ILE A 93 -11.44 51.33 -22.73
N ALA A 94 -11.54 52.59 -22.27
CA ALA A 94 -11.71 53.76 -23.14
C ALA A 94 -10.39 54.23 -23.80
N ILE A 95 -9.51 53.27 -24.15
CA ILE A 95 -8.25 53.49 -24.84
C ILE A 95 -8.26 52.56 -26.06
N PRO A 96 -8.52 53.08 -27.28
CA PRO A 96 -8.79 52.24 -28.46
C PRO A 96 -7.69 51.22 -28.78
N GLU A 97 -6.43 51.61 -28.66
CA GLU A 97 -5.27 50.75 -28.95
C GLU A 97 -5.20 49.55 -27.99
N MET A 98 -5.39 49.79 -26.69
CA MET A 98 -5.42 48.72 -25.69
C MET A 98 -6.65 47.83 -25.86
N ALA A 99 -7.81 48.40 -26.17
CA ALA A 99 -9.02 47.61 -26.41
C ALA A 99 -8.85 46.67 -27.61
N GLU A 100 -8.18 47.12 -28.69
CA GLU A 100 -7.92 46.28 -29.87
C GLU A 100 -6.89 45.18 -29.57
N ALA A 101 -5.80 45.51 -28.87
CA ALA A 101 -4.82 44.51 -28.40
C ALA A 101 -5.50 43.44 -27.53
N ALA A 102 -6.38 43.86 -26.61
CA ALA A 102 -7.14 42.95 -25.75
C ALA A 102 -8.09 42.03 -26.54
N LYS A 103 -8.72 42.52 -27.61
CA LYS A 103 -9.56 41.67 -28.48
C LYS A 103 -8.76 40.55 -29.14
N VAL A 104 -7.58 40.88 -29.66
CA VAL A 104 -6.68 39.91 -30.31
C VAL A 104 -6.25 38.84 -29.31
N LEU A 105 -5.75 39.24 -28.13
CA LEU A 105 -5.32 38.29 -27.09
C LEU A 105 -6.49 37.47 -26.54
N ASN A 106 -7.69 38.06 -26.41
CA ASN A 106 -8.88 37.35 -25.96
C ASN A 106 -9.32 36.28 -26.97
N GLN A 107 -9.13 36.51 -28.27
CA GLN A 107 -9.39 35.49 -29.27
C GLN A 107 -8.37 34.35 -29.16
N HIS A 108 -7.08 34.68 -29.01
CA HIS A 108 -6.03 33.67 -28.80
C HIS A 108 -6.28 32.77 -27.58
N ILE A 109 -6.74 33.34 -26.45
CA ILE A 109 -7.20 32.57 -25.28
C ILE A 109 -8.30 31.57 -25.64
N LYS A 110 -9.27 31.97 -26.47
CA LYS A 110 -10.40 31.12 -26.88
C LYS A 110 -9.95 30.01 -27.80
N ASP A 111 -9.08 30.31 -28.76
CA ASP A 111 -8.59 29.37 -29.77
C ASP A 111 -7.85 28.19 -29.12
N TYR A 112 -7.08 28.46 -28.05
CA TYR A 112 -6.35 27.43 -27.32
C TYR A 112 -7.22 26.59 -26.37
N HIS A 113 -8.33 27.13 -25.88
CA HIS A 113 -9.28 26.45 -25.00
C HIS A 113 -8.62 25.70 -23.81
N ILE A 114 -7.60 26.32 -23.20
CA ILE A 114 -6.86 25.68 -22.09
C ILE A 114 -7.77 25.58 -20.85
N ASN A 115 -7.88 24.35 -20.36
CA ASN A 115 -8.56 24.01 -19.11
C ASN A 115 -7.49 23.67 -18.06
N THR A 116 -7.43 24.46 -17.00
CA THR A 116 -6.47 24.27 -15.89
C THR A 116 -6.75 23.04 -15.01
N ARG A 117 -7.91 22.41 -15.21
CA ARG A 117 -8.25 21.13 -14.56
C ARG A 117 -7.99 19.92 -15.45
N ALA A 118 -7.32 20.11 -16.58
CA ALA A 118 -6.96 19.01 -17.47
C ALA A 118 -5.80 18.19 -16.90
N GLN A 119 -5.43 17.11 -17.59
CA GLN A 119 -4.19 16.39 -17.30
C GLN A 119 -2.98 17.33 -17.40
N LEU A 120 -2.06 17.26 -16.43
CA LEU A 120 -0.86 18.08 -16.33
C LEU A 120 -0.05 18.17 -17.63
N ASP A 121 0.22 17.06 -18.30
CA ASP A 121 1.02 17.06 -19.54
C ASP A 121 0.31 17.76 -20.69
N LYS A 122 -1.02 17.58 -20.78
CA LYS A 122 -1.85 18.24 -21.78
C LYS A 122 -1.83 19.75 -21.56
N GLU A 123 -2.05 20.21 -20.33
CA GLU A 123 -2.00 21.61 -20.01
C GLU A 123 -0.62 22.21 -20.27
N THR A 124 0.44 21.51 -19.83
CA THR A 124 1.84 21.93 -20.01
C THR A 124 2.19 22.13 -21.48
N GLY A 125 1.78 21.20 -22.35
CA GLY A 125 2.00 21.30 -23.79
C GLY A 125 1.22 22.43 -24.44
N LEU A 126 -0.04 22.63 -24.05
CA LEU A 126 -0.86 23.74 -24.57
C LEU A 126 -0.32 25.10 -24.11
N LEU A 127 0.01 25.25 -22.83
CA LEU A 127 0.57 26.48 -22.28
C LEU A 127 1.93 26.80 -22.89
N LYS A 128 2.77 25.80 -23.17
CA LYS A 128 4.05 26.01 -23.85
C LYS A 128 3.87 26.68 -25.23
N ASN A 129 2.96 26.16 -26.06
CA ASN A 129 2.67 26.74 -27.36
C ASN A 129 1.97 28.10 -27.25
N PHE A 130 1.01 28.22 -26.34
CA PHE A 130 0.30 29.46 -26.05
C PHE A 130 1.26 30.58 -25.68
N ILE A 131 2.20 30.32 -24.77
CA ILE A 131 3.22 31.29 -24.33
C ILE A 131 4.17 31.64 -25.48
N ALA A 132 4.60 30.67 -26.28
CA ALA A 132 5.46 30.94 -27.44
C ALA A 132 4.79 31.91 -28.43
N ASP A 133 3.49 31.74 -28.70
CA ASP A 133 2.74 32.69 -29.51
C ASP A 133 2.70 34.09 -28.88
N LEU A 134 2.59 34.19 -27.54
CA LEU A 134 2.60 35.46 -26.82
C LEU A 134 3.96 36.16 -26.86
N GLU A 135 5.06 35.40 -26.87
CA GLU A 135 6.43 35.92 -26.93
C GLU A 135 6.86 36.31 -28.34
N ASP A 136 6.24 35.73 -29.38
CA ASP A 136 6.56 35.97 -30.78
C ASP A 136 5.42 36.74 -31.48
N LYS A 137 4.40 36.02 -31.95
CA LYS A 137 3.31 36.56 -32.78
C LYS A 137 2.52 37.69 -32.11
N TYR A 138 2.37 37.67 -30.79
CA TYR A 138 1.56 38.63 -30.06
C TYR A 138 2.36 39.53 -29.09
N ALA A 139 3.67 39.65 -29.29
CA ALA A 139 4.56 40.40 -28.39
C ALA A 139 4.14 41.88 -28.26
N GLU A 140 3.77 42.53 -29.36
CA GLU A 140 3.32 43.94 -29.36
C GLU A 140 2.04 44.12 -28.52
N GLN A 141 1.09 43.20 -28.62
CA GLN A 141 -0.16 43.26 -27.85
C GLN A 141 0.08 42.99 -26.37
N VAL A 142 1.00 42.06 -26.05
CA VAL A 142 1.41 41.78 -24.66
C VAL A 142 2.08 43.01 -24.04
N GLU A 143 2.94 43.72 -24.77
CA GLU A 143 3.58 44.95 -24.32
C GLU A 143 2.57 46.10 -24.17
N ALA A 144 1.67 46.29 -25.16
CA ALA A 144 0.63 47.31 -25.12
C ALA A 144 -0.30 47.19 -23.90
N LEU A 145 -0.52 45.97 -23.40
CA LEU A 145 -1.30 45.71 -22.18
C LEU A 145 -0.47 45.58 -20.90
N SER A 146 0.84 45.77 -20.98
CA SER A 146 1.79 45.61 -19.86
C SER A 146 1.72 44.22 -19.21
N LEU A 147 1.51 43.17 -20.01
CA LEU A 147 1.37 41.79 -19.56
C LEU A 147 2.69 41.00 -19.56
N THR A 148 3.80 41.59 -20.02
CA THR A 148 5.10 40.92 -20.19
C THR A 148 5.57 40.17 -18.93
N SER A 149 5.43 40.77 -17.75
CA SER A 149 5.82 40.13 -16.48
C SER A 149 4.96 38.91 -16.15
N VAL A 150 3.65 38.96 -16.44
CA VAL A 150 2.72 37.84 -16.22
C VAL A 150 3.05 36.70 -17.17
N VAL A 151 3.31 36.99 -18.45
CA VAL A 151 3.70 35.99 -19.46
C VAL A 151 5.03 35.32 -19.08
N THR A 152 6.03 36.11 -18.66
CA THR A 152 7.34 35.60 -18.22
C THR A 152 7.23 34.68 -17.00
N GLN A 153 6.42 35.06 -16.01
CA GLN A 153 6.20 34.23 -14.82
C GLN A 153 5.41 32.96 -15.16
N LEU A 154 4.40 33.08 -16.03
CA LEU A 154 3.63 31.92 -16.51
C LEU A 154 4.54 30.92 -17.24
N LYS A 155 5.47 31.42 -18.07
CA LYS A 155 6.51 30.61 -18.71
C LYS A 155 7.36 29.87 -17.69
N THR A 156 7.89 30.62 -16.72
CA THR A 156 8.75 30.06 -15.67
C THR A 156 8.03 28.97 -14.87
N ALA A 157 6.76 29.20 -14.50
CA ALA A 157 5.96 28.22 -13.78
C ALA A 157 5.67 26.98 -14.64
N ASN A 158 5.31 27.16 -15.92
CA ASN A 158 5.04 26.06 -16.83
C ASN A 158 6.27 25.18 -17.07
N ASP A 159 7.42 25.81 -17.34
CA ASP A 159 8.69 25.11 -17.54
C ASP A 159 9.10 24.36 -16.25
N LYS A 160 8.91 24.97 -15.08
CA LYS A 160 9.19 24.31 -13.80
C LYS A 160 8.31 23.09 -13.55
N VAL A 161 7.02 23.16 -13.87
CA VAL A 161 6.13 21.98 -13.77
C VAL A 161 6.60 20.88 -14.71
N ASN A 162 6.94 21.21 -15.97
CA ASN A 162 7.46 20.26 -16.94
C ASN A 162 8.73 19.56 -16.40
N ASP A 163 9.69 20.33 -15.90
CA ASP A 163 10.95 19.80 -15.38
C ASP A 163 10.72 18.86 -14.18
N LEU A 164 9.83 19.23 -13.26
CA LEU A 164 9.49 18.38 -12.10
C LEU A 164 8.78 17.08 -12.52
N ILE A 165 7.93 17.13 -13.54
CA ILE A 165 7.30 15.92 -14.10
C ILE A 165 8.36 14.99 -14.68
N GLN A 166 9.32 15.52 -15.44
CA GLN A 166 10.43 14.72 -15.99
C GLN A 166 11.31 14.14 -14.89
N GLN A 167 11.71 14.95 -13.90
CA GLN A 167 12.49 14.47 -12.76
C GLN A 167 11.77 13.35 -11.99
N ARG A 168 10.45 13.46 -11.81
CA ARG A 168 9.66 12.40 -11.19
C ARG A 168 9.58 11.14 -12.05
N ALA A 169 9.53 11.29 -13.38
CA ALA A 169 9.59 10.15 -14.29
C ALA A 169 10.95 9.45 -14.21
N ASP A 170 12.05 10.21 -14.13
CA ASP A 170 13.39 9.67 -13.93
C ASP A 170 13.54 8.98 -12.56
N GLU A 171 13.01 9.56 -11.49
CA GLU A 171 12.95 8.94 -10.16
C GLU A 171 12.22 7.59 -10.21
N TYR A 172 11.12 7.50 -10.96
CA TYR A 172 10.36 6.27 -11.10
C TYR A 172 11.06 5.26 -12.02
N ALA A 173 11.71 5.70 -13.09
CA ALA A 173 12.51 4.85 -13.95
C ALA A 173 13.72 4.24 -13.22
N ALA A 174 14.30 4.98 -12.28
CA ALA A 174 15.39 4.49 -11.42
C ALA A 174 14.91 3.46 -10.37
N ARG A 175 13.61 3.39 -10.05
CA ARG A 175 13.08 2.41 -9.09
C ARG A 175 13.05 1.03 -9.73
N THR A 176 13.81 0.11 -9.17
CA THR A 176 13.73 -1.31 -9.56
C THR A 176 12.46 -1.93 -8.96
N VAL A 177 11.47 -2.20 -9.80
CA VAL A 177 10.23 -2.88 -9.39
C VAL A 177 10.57 -4.25 -8.83
N GLY A 178 10.09 -4.55 -7.61
CA GLY A 178 10.36 -5.82 -6.94
C GLY A 178 11.73 -5.93 -6.27
N ALA A 179 12.51 -4.84 -6.18
CA ALA A 179 13.82 -4.83 -5.50
C ALA A 179 13.77 -5.43 -4.09
N MET A 180 12.80 -5.01 -3.27
CA MET A 180 12.60 -5.57 -1.91
C MET A 180 12.34 -7.08 -1.94
N LYS A 181 11.49 -7.55 -2.85
CA LYS A 181 11.16 -8.98 -2.94
C LYS A 181 12.40 -9.80 -3.33
N GLN A 182 13.16 -9.32 -4.31
CA GLN A 182 14.39 -9.99 -4.75
C GLN A 182 15.49 -9.95 -3.69
N ALA A 183 15.63 -8.83 -2.96
CA ALA A 183 16.59 -8.70 -1.87
C ALA A 183 16.27 -9.68 -0.74
N ARG A 184 15.01 -9.75 -0.28
CA ARG A 184 14.57 -10.67 0.76
C ARG A 184 14.81 -12.14 0.39
N LEU A 185 14.53 -12.54 -0.86
CA LEU A 185 14.81 -13.91 -1.31
C LEU A 185 16.29 -14.29 -1.16
N LYS A 186 17.21 -13.37 -1.47
CA LYS A 186 18.66 -13.60 -1.33
C LYS A 186 19.08 -13.64 0.14
N VAL A 187 18.50 -12.78 0.98
CA VAL A 187 18.75 -12.75 2.43
C VAL A 187 18.25 -14.05 3.08
N ASP A 188 17.04 -14.50 2.74
CA ASP A 188 16.44 -15.75 3.21
C ASP A 188 17.30 -16.97 2.85
N GLU A 189 17.78 -17.03 1.60
CA GLU A 189 18.65 -18.11 1.14
C GLU A 189 19.98 -18.13 1.90
N ALA A 190 20.62 -16.98 2.04
CA ALA A 190 21.88 -16.86 2.75
C ALA A 190 21.73 -17.17 4.25
N TYR A 191 20.63 -16.73 4.89
CA TYR A 191 20.30 -17.10 6.27
C TYR A 191 20.13 -18.61 6.43
N ARG A 192 19.34 -19.27 5.56
CA ARG A 192 19.14 -20.73 5.62
C ARG A 192 20.45 -21.49 5.49
N ASN A 193 21.33 -21.04 4.59
CA ASN A 193 22.66 -21.62 4.42
C ASN A 193 23.53 -21.45 5.68
N LEU A 194 23.49 -20.27 6.32
CA LEU A 194 24.20 -20.05 7.58
C LEU A 194 23.69 -20.96 8.70
N MET A 195 22.37 -21.05 8.89
CA MET A 195 21.78 -21.91 9.93
C MET A 195 22.11 -23.40 9.70
N LEU A 196 22.12 -23.84 8.43
CA LEU A 196 22.52 -25.21 8.06
C LEU A 196 23.97 -25.50 8.45
N VAL A 197 24.89 -24.56 8.16
CA VAL A 197 26.32 -24.72 8.50
C VAL A 197 26.52 -24.72 10.02
N ILE A 198 25.83 -23.84 10.76
CA ILE A 198 25.90 -23.80 12.22
C ILE A 198 25.39 -25.11 12.84
N ASN A 199 24.23 -25.60 12.38
CA ASN A 199 23.69 -26.90 12.82
C ASN A 199 24.65 -28.06 12.47
N ALA A 200 25.35 -28.01 11.33
CA ALA A 200 26.35 -29.01 10.97
C ALA A 200 27.55 -28.99 11.92
N TYR A 201 28.06 -27.80 12.29
CA TYR A 201 29.12 -27.68 13.31
C TYR A 201 28.67 -28.22 14.67
N MET A 202 27.44 -27.96 15.09
CA MET A 202 26.89 -28.50 16.34
C MET A 202 26.83 -30.04 16.39
N LEU A 203 26.72 -30.70 15.23
CA LEU A 203 26.74 -32.17 15.13
C LEU A 203 28.15 -32.75 15.03
N MET A 204 29.14 -31.96 14.62
CA MET A 204 30.53 -32.39 14.48
C MET A 204 31.34 -32.11 15.75
N GLU A 205 31.05 -31.00 16.42
CA GLU A 205 31.71 -30.51 17.63
C GLU A 205 30.73 -30.57 18.80
N ASP A 206 30.34 -31.80 19.17
CA ASP A 206 29.51 -32.06 20.35
C ASP A 206 30.08 -31.31 21.57
N ASP A 207 29.21 -30.62 22.32
CA ASP A 207 29.50 -29.85 23.55
C ASP A 207 30.23 -28.49 23.39
N ASN A 208 30.41 -27.95 22.17
CA ASN A 208 30.95 -26.59 22.03
C ASN A 208 29.93 -25.51 22.48
N GLU A 209 30.25 -24.84 23.61
CA GLU A 209 29.37 -23.88 24.29
C GLU A 209 28.97 -22.68 23.41
N ASP A 210 29.82 -22.25 22.47
CA ASP A 210 29.54 -21.11 21.60
C ASP A 210 28.36 -21.39 20.67
N TYR A 211 28.34 -22.57 20.05
CA TYR A 211 27.27 -22.97 19.15
C TYR A 211 25.97 -23.27 19.90
N ILE A 212 26.06 -23.90 21.08
CA ILE A 212 24.90 -24.19 21.93
C ILE A 212 24.24 -22.89 22.41
N ALA A 213 25.04 -21.92 22.89
CA ALA A 213 24.54 -20.62 23.33
C ALA A 213 23.88 -19.85 22.18
N PHE A 214 24.51 -19.85 20.99
CA PHE A 214 23.94 -19.23 19.81
C PHE A 214 22.63 -19.88 19.39
N ALA A 215 22.57 -21.22 19.31
CA ALA A 215 21.38 -21.94 18.89
C ALA A 215 20.21 -21.70 19.84
N LYS A 216 20.46 -21.74 21.15
CA LYS A 216 19.45 -21.42 22.17
C LYS A 216 18.89 -20.01 21.99
N HIS A 217 19.76 -19.02 21.87
CA HIS A 217 19.34 -17.64 21.62
C HIS A 217 18.56 -17.51 20.31
N GLN A 218 19.04 -18.13 19.23
CA GLN A 218 18.39 -18.07 17.93
C GLN A 218 16.99 -18.72 17.95
N ASN A 219 16.82 -19.82 18.68
CA ASN A 219 15.53 -20.48 18.90
C ASN A 219 14.57 -19.63 19.76
N GLU A 220 15.08 -18.93 20.77
CA GLU A 220 14.29 -17.95 21.53
C GLU A 220 13.81 -16.79 20.65
N GLU A 221 14.68 -16.27 19.77
CA GLU A 221 14.31 -15.24 18.80
C GLU A 221 13.28 -15.75 17.78
N ILE A 222 13.45 -16.98 17.26
CA ILE A 222 12.49 -17.62 16.36
C ILE A 222 11.14 -17.77 17.06
N LYS A 223 11.13 -18.24 18.31
CA LYS A 223 9.92 -18.36 19.13
C LYS A 223 9.25 -17.01 19.34
N ARG A 224 10.02 -15.96 19.66
CA ARG A 224 9.49 -14.60 19.78
C ARG A 224 8.85 -14.13 18.49
N ILE A 225 9.52 -14.28 17.35
CA ILE A 225 9.00 -13.85 16.04
C ILE A 225 7.75 -14.66 15.67
N LYS A 226 7.77 -15.98 15.86
CA LYS A 226 6.61 -16.86 15.69
C LYS A 226 5.42 -16.34 16.49
N GLN A 227 5.61 -15.96 17.75
CA GLN A 227 4.54 -15.46 18.63
C GLN A 227 4.07 -14.05 18.31
N GLN A 228 5.00 -13.10 18.18
CA GLN A 228 4.71 -11.67 18.17
C GLN A 228 4.46 -11.11 16.76
N VAL A 229 5.04 -11.74 15.75
CA VAL A 229 4.96 -11.26 14.35
C VAL A 229 4.13 -12.21 13.50
N LEU A 230 4.24 -13.51 13.73
CA LEU A 230 3.50 -14.53 12.98
C LEU A 230 2.24 -15.04 13.71
N GLY A 231 1.96 -14.53 14.92
CA GLY A 231 0.76 -14.87 15.70
C GLY A 231 0.70 -16.31 16.23
N GLN A 232 1.78 -17.08 16.16
CA GLN A 232 1.86 -18.48 16.58
C GLN A 232 2.05 -18.58 18.10
N LYS A 233 0.99 -18.88 18.84
CA LYS A 233 1.06 -19.06 20.31
C LYS A 233 1.94 -20.26 20.68
N PRO A 234 2.71 -20.21 21.79
CA PRO A 234 3.39 -21.39 22.31
C PRO A 234 2.35 -22.39 22.78
N ASN A 235 2.56 -23.67 22.46
CA ASN A 235 1.72 -24.75 22.95
C ASN A 235 2.07 -25.02 24.42
N THR A 236 1.40 -24.36 25.36
CA THR A 236 1.50 -24.72 26.78
C THR A 236 0.61 -25.94 26.99
N LYS A 237 1.18 -27.15 27.03
CA LYS A 237 0.45 -28.33 27.50
C LYS A 237 0.57 -28.42 29.03
N PRO A 238 -0.53 -28.47 29.80
CA PRO A 238 -0.55 -29.12 31.10
C PRO A 238 -0.34 -30.63 30.90
N ASP A 239 0.27 -31.24 31.91
CA ASP A 239 0.55 -32.67 32.02
C ASP A 239 -0.74 -33.53 31.98
N GLU A 240 -0.53 -34.81 31.71
CA GLU A 240 -1.46 -35.96 31.70
C GLU A 240 -2.05 -36.43 30.34
N GLY A 241 -1.54 -37.62 29.99
CA GLY A 241 -1.89 -38.61 28.98
C GLY A 241 -3.18 -38.53 28.18
N GLY A 242 -3.03 -38.87 26.89
CA GLY A 242 -4.10 -39.31 26.00
C GLY A 242 -3.82 -38.88 24.57
N ASP A 243 -3.65 -39.85 23.66
CA ASP A 243 -3.61 -39.65 22.20
C ASP A 243 -4.68 -38.66 21.74
N GLU A 244 -4.30 -37.62 20.99
CA GLU A 244 -5.20 -36.89 20.05
C GLU A 244 -4.40 -35.92 19.14
N PRO A 245 -4.96 -35.51 17.97
CA PRO A 245 -4.30 -35.62 16.68
C PRO A 245 -3.66 -34.31 16.22
N THR A 246 -2.83 -34.42 15.17
CA THR A 246 -2.25 -33.31 14.39
C THR A 246 -3.30 -32.25 14.04
N PRO A 247 -3.06 -30.94 14.27
CA PRO A 247 -4.00 -29.91 13.85
C PRO A 247 -3.97 -29.75 12.32
N GLU A 248 -5.12 -29.96 11.70
CA GLU A 248 -5.33 -29.75 10.27
C GLU A 248 -5.22 -28.25 9.91
N PRO A 249 -4.81 -27.92 8.67
CA PRO A 249 -4.83 -26.54 8.18
C PRO A 249 -6.25 -25.95 8.32
N VAL A 250 -6.34 -24.76 8.92
CA VAL A 250 -7.62 -24.07 9.11
C VAL A 250 -8.12 -23.57 7.75
N THR A 251 -9.11 -24.25 7.18
CA THR A 251 -9.81 -23.82 5.96
C THR A 251 -10.49 -22.46 6.20
N PRO A 252 -10.29 -21.47 5.31
CA PRO A 252 -10.98 -20.19 5.37
C PRO A 252 -12.50 -20.38 5.31
N GLU A 253 -13.23 -19.89 6.31
CA GLU A 253 -14.70 -19.95 6.33
C GLU A 253 -15.31 -18.80 7.14
N ILE A 254 -16.53 -18.43 6.77
CA ILE A 254 -17.41 -17.61 7.60
C ILE A 254 -18.15 -18.57 8.53
N THR A 255 -18.02 -18.37 9.84
CA THR A 255 -18.51 -19.30 10.86
C THR A 255 -19.86 -18.91 11.43
N ALA A 256 -20.22 -17.63 11.38
CA ALA A 256 -21.54 -17.14 11.80
C ALA A 256 -21.85 -15.78 11.18
N VAL A 257 -23.13 -15.53 10.93
CA VAL A 257 -23.67 -14.18 10.64
C VAL A 257 -24.90 -13.97 11.51
N TYR A 258 -24.96 -12.86 12.25
CA TYR A 258 -26.02 -12.65 13.23
C TYR A 258 -26.33 -11.18 13.49
N GLN A 259 -27.57 -10.88 13.90
CA GLN A 259 -27.93 -9.54 14.36
C GLN A 259 -27.39 -9.28 15.77
N LYS A 260 -26.72 -8.13 15.96
CA LYS A 260 -26.06 -7.77 17.23
C LYS A 260 -27.04 -7.49 18.36
N GLU A 261 -28.04 -6.65 18.11
CA GLU A 261 -29.03 -6.24 19.09
C GLU A 261 -30.45 -6.56 18.62
N GLY A 262 -31.26 -7.18 19.48
CA GLY A 262 -32.65 -7.54 19.16
C GLY A 262 -32.80 -8.68 18.14
N GLY A 263 -31.72 -9.42 17.86
CA GLY A 263 -31.76 -10.62 17.03
C GLY A 263 -32.51 -11.76 17.72
N ASP A 264 -33.04 -12.68 16.93
CA ASP A 264 -33.70 -13.89 17.41
C ASP A 264 -32.64 -14.96 17.74
N PRO A 265 -32.46 -15.37 19.00
CA PRO A 265 -31.47 -16.39 19.37
C PRO A 265 -31.76 -17.77 18.75
N GLU A 266 -33.03 -18.07 18.43
CA GLU A 266 -33.43 -19.32 17.78
C GLU A 266 -33.25 -19.26 16.25
N ASN A 267 -33.15 -18.05 15.69
CA ASN A 267 -32.95 -17.80 14.26
C ASN A 267 -31.82 -16.77 14.04
N PRO A 268 -30.56 -17.11 14.34
CA PRO A 268 -29.46 -16.15 14.36
C PRO A 268 -29.21 -15.49 12.99
N ASN A 269 -29.48 -16.20 11.89
CA ASN A 269 -29.32 -15.71 10.53
C ASN A 269 -30.48 -14.79 10.06
N ARG A 270 -31.45 -14.47 10.93
CA ARG A 270 -32.57 -13.57 10.63
C ARG A 270 -32.21 -12.14 11.04
N ILE A 271 -32.07 -11.26 10.06
CA ILE A 271 -31.50 -9.93 10.24
C ILE A 271 -32.50 -8.88 9.76
N GLU A 272 -32.81 -7.92 10.63
CA GLU A 272 -33.67 -6.79 10.32
C GLU A 272 -32.89 -5.73 9.51
N ARG A 273 -33.55 -5.19 8.48
CA ARG A 273 -32.99 -4.09 7.67
C ARG A 273 -32.53 -2.92 8.53
N GLY A 274 -31.34 -2.38 8.23
CA GLY A 274 -30.78 -1.24 8.95
C GLY A 274 -30.17 -1.55 10.34
N LYS A 275 -30.20 -2.80 10.81
CA LYS A 275 -29.58 -3.18 12.10
C LYS A 275 -28.12 -3.57 11.96
N GLN A 276 -27.40 -3.51 13.08
CA GLN A 276 -26.03 -4.02 13.14
C GLN A 276 -26.00 -5.54 13.02
N THR A 277 -25.10 -6.00 12.14
CA THR A 277 -24.83 -7.39 11.83
C THR A 277 -23.40 -7.71 12.20
N GLY A 278 -23.19 -8.78 12.95
CA GLY A 278 -21.88 -9.36 13.21
C GLY A 278 -21.60 -10.51 12.24
N VAL A 279 -20.34 -10.62 11.82
CA VAL A 279 -19.84 -11.75 11.04
C VAL A 279 -18.63 -12.32 11.78
N ASN A 280 -18.64 -13.63 12.03
CA ASN A 280 -17.48 -14.35 12.54
C ASN A 280 -16.85 -15.15 11.40
N TYR A 281 -15.52 -15.22 11.38
CA TYR A 281 -14.76 -15.92 10.35
C TYR A 281 -13.44 -16.45 10.90
N LYS A 282 -12.83 -17.37 10.16
CA LYS A 282 -11.50 -17.92 10.46
C LYS A 282 -10.71 -18.16 9.18
N GLY A 283 -9.39 -18.21 9.29
CA GLY A 283 -8.50 -18.53 8.17
C GLY A 283 -8.24 -17.39 7.18
N PHE A 284 -8.71 -16.16 7.46
CA PHE A 284 -8.40 -14.96 6.68
C PHE A 284 -8.60 -13.66 7.48
N THR A 285 -8.07 -12.55 6.95
CA THR A 285 -8.28 -11.18 7.48
C THR A 285 -9.00 -10.34 6.42
N LEU A 286 -9.88 -9.42 6.80
CA LEU A 286 -10.57 -8.52 5.86
C LEU A 286 -9.63 -7.44 5.33
N LYS A 287 -9.49 -7.35 4.02
CA LYS A 287 -8.66 -6.36 3.33
C LYS A 287 -9.15 -6.18 1.90
N GLY A 288 -9.51 -4.97 1.50
CA GLY A 288 -9.90 -4.67 0.13
C GLY A 288 -8.70 -4.48 -0.80
N ALA A 289 -8.98 -4.51 -2.10
CA ALA A 289 -7.96 -4.50 -3.16
C ALA A 289 -7.06 -3.24 -3.15
N ASP A 290 -7.60 -2.09 -2.76
CA ASP A 290 -6.91 -0.81 -2.68
C ASP A 290 -6.45 -0.44 -1.26
N GLY A 291 -6.61 -1.38 -0.31
CA GLY A 291 -6.34 -1.16 1.11
C GLY A 291 -7.49 -0.52 1.90
N THR A 292 -8.61 -0.21 1.24
CA THR A 292 -9.86 0.15 1.92
C THR A 292 -10.72 -1.10 2.17
N LEU A 293 -11.88 -0.95 2.79
CA LEU A 293 -12.87 -2.04 2.94
C LEU A 293 -13.97 -1.99 1.86
N GLU A 294 -13.77 -1.21 0.80
CA GLU A 294 -14.70 -1.17 -0.34
C GLU A 294 -14.71 -2.53 -1.05
N HIS A 295 -15.89 -3.00 -1.43
CA HIS A 295 -16.10 -4.28 -2.11
C HIS A 295 -15.53 -5.51 -1.35
N VAL A 296 -15.53 -5.48 -0.01
CA VAL A 296 -15.05 -6.61 0.82
C VAL A 296 -16.18 -7.52 1.27
N ILE A 297 -17.32 -6.98 1.69
CA ILE A 297 -18.48 -7.76 2.17
C ILE A 297 -19.63 -7.55 1.19
N GLY A 298 -20.11 -8.63 0.59
CA GLY A 298 -21.21 -8.65 -0.37
C GLY A 298 -22.38 -9.49 0.12
N LEU A 299 -23.58 -9.05 -0.24
CA LEU A 299 -24.83 -9.79 -0.07
C LEU A 299 -25.27 -10.27 -1.45
N VAL A 300 -25.23 -11.58 -1.68
CA VAL A 300 -25.57 -12.20 -2.96
C VAL A 300 -27.03 -12.66 -2.90
N ASN A 301 -27.86 -12.20 -3.84
CA ASN A 301 -29.25 -12.66 -3.94
C ASN A 301 -29.38 -13.95 -4.78
N ASP A 302 -30.60 -14.41 -5.02
CA ASP A 302 -30.93 -15.59 -5.82
C ASP A 302 -30.65 -15.45 -7.33
N GLN A 303 -30.31 -14.24 -7.79
CA GLN A 303 -29.94 -13.93 -9.17
C GLN A 303 -28.43 -13.68 -9.33
N ASP A 304 -27.62 -14.06 -8.34
CA ASP A 304 -26.17 -13.82 -8.28
C ASP A 304 -25.77 -12.33 -8.33
N TYR A 305 -26.70 -11.41 -8.08
CA TYR A 305 -26.40 -9.99 -7.94
C TYR A 305 -25.80 -9.73 -6.55
N ILE A 306 -24.68 -9.01 -6.51
CA ILE A 306 -23.96 -8.68 -5.28
C ILE A 306 -24.24 -7.24 -4.90
N GLU A 307 -24.89 -7.05 -3.75
CA GLU A 307 -24.95 -5.74 -3.08
C GLU A 307 -23.78 -5.62 -2.11
N TRP A 308 -22.91 -4.64 -2.36
CA TRP A 308 -21.73 -4.42 -1.52
C TRP A 308 -22.05 -3.56 -0.31
N ILE A 309 -21.68 -4.05 0.87
CA ILE A 309 -21.75 -3.27 2.10
C ILE A 309 -20.78 -2.09 1.99
N LYS A 310 -21.31 -0.89 2.23
CA LYS A 310 -20.53 0.36 2.20
C LYS A 310 -19.40 0.29 3.22
N ALA A 311 -18.16 0.56 2.81
CA ALA A 311 -17.00 0.50 3.72
C ALA A 311 -17.19 1.34 5.00
N ALA A 312 -17.87 2.48 4.90
CA ALA A 312 -18.15 3.37 6.02
C ALA A 312 -19.06 2.79 7.12
N THR A 313 -19.82 1.71 6.84
CA THR A 313 -20.65 1.04 7.85
C THR A 313 -19.95 -0.15 8.49
N ILE A 314 -18.78 -0.57 7.97
CA ILE A 314 -18.00 -1.67 8.50
C ILE A 314 -17.16 -1.17 9.68
N SER A 315 -17.27 -1.85 10.82
CA SER A 315 -16.57 -1.50 12.06
C SER A 315 -16.17 -2.77 12.84
N ASN A 316 -15.45 -2.58 13.94
CA ASN A 316 -15.03 -3.67 14.84
C ASN A 316 -14.33 -4.84 14.14
N VAL A 317 -13.50 -4.54 13.12
CA VAL A 317 -12.74 -5.54 12.36
C VAL A 317 -11.61 -6.10 13.23
N THR A 318 -11.62 -7.42 13.42
CA THR A 318 -10.59 -8.19 14.14
C THR A 318 -10.08 -9.33 13.25
N GLU A 319 -9.25 -10.23 13.77
CA GLU A 319 -8.81 -11.41 13.02
C GLU A 319 -9.90 -12.48 12.85
N THR A 320 -10.98 -12.40 13.64
CA THR A 320 -12.02 -13.44 13.67
C THR A 320 -13.44 -12.90 13.53
N SER A 321 -13.62 -11.59 13.46
CA SER A 321 -14.95 -10.98 13.34
C SER A 321 -14.93 -9.57 12.77
N CYS A 322 -16.07 -9.14 12.22
CA CYS A 322 -16.34 -7.75 11.89
C CYS A 322 -17.83 -7.46 12.10
N GLU A 323 -18.18 -6.17 12.10
CA GLU A 323 -19.56 -5.72 12.20
C GLU A 323 -19.88 -4.76 11.05
N PHE A 324 -21.14 -4.75 10.60
CA PHE A 324 -21.61 -3.77 9.63
C PHE A 324 -23.09 -3.43 9.82
N THR A 325 -23.54 -2.31 9.27
CA THR A 325 -24.97 -1.97 9.22
C THR A 325 -25.62 -2.60 7.99
N MET A 326 -26.65 -3.42 8.21
CA MET A 326 -27.41 -4.08 7.15
C MET A 326 -28.11 -3.07 6.25
N VAL A 327 -28.15 -3.31 4.94
CA VAL A 327 -28.68 -2.34 3.97
C VAL A 327 -30.19 -2.16 4.18
N PRO A 328 -30.68 -0.93 4.41
CA PRO A 328 -32.08 -0.69 4.77
C PRO A 328 -33.05 -0.85 3.59
N ASP A 329 -32.55 -0.66 2.36
CA ASP A 329 -33.36 -0.61 1.13
C ASP A 329 -33.35 -1.93 0.34
N LEU A 330 -32.72 -2.99 0.86
CA LEU A 330 -32.75 -4.31 0.23
C LEU A 330 -34.13 -4.96 0.36
N THR A 331 -34.55 -5.70 -0.66
CA THR A 331 -35.79 -6.49 -0.62
C THR A 331 -35.73 -7.58 0.43
N GLU A 332 -36.85 -7.87 1.09
CA GLU A 332 -36.99 -9.03 1.97
C GLU A 332 -36.71 -10.32 1.20
N GLY A 333 -35.95 -11.23 1.79
CA GLY A 333 -35.53 -12.45 1.10
C GLY A 333 -34.28 -13.10 1.68
N GLN A 334 -33.85 -14.16 0.99
CA GLN A 334 -32.62 -14.87 1.33
C GLN A 334 -31.44 -14.24 0.62
N TYR A 335 -30.36 -14.00 1.36
CA TYR A 335 -29.09 -13.54 0.82
C TYR A 335 -27.96 -14.42 1.32
N LYS A 336 -26.92 -14.58 0.51
CA LYS A 336 -25.69 -15.23 0.93
C LYS A 336 -24.64 -14.17 1.25
N VAL A 337 -24.02 -14.27 2.42
CA VAL A 337 -22.90 -13.39 2.75
C VAL A 337 -21.64 -13.91 2.08
N ARG A 338 -21.00 -13.05 1.30
CA ARG A 338 -19.73 -13.30 0.60
C ARG A 338 -18.70 -12.31 1.10
N ILE A 339 -17.51 -12.80 1.43
CA ILE A 339 -16.35 -11.95 1.70
C ILE A 339 -15.32 -12.14 0.58
N GLU A 340 -14.88 -11.02 0.02
CA GLU A 340 -13.73 -10.96 -0.88
C GLU A 340 -12.60 -10.21 -0.21
N THR A 341 -11.50 -10.91 0.05
CA THR A 341 -10.33 -10.29 0.70
C THR A 341 -9.05 -10.49 -0.11
N TYR A 342 -8.17 -9.50 -0.05
CA TYR A 342 -7.00 -9.36 -0.91
C TYR A 342 -5.71 -9.31 -0.10
N ASP A 343 -4.84 -10.30 -0.30
CA ASP A 343 -3.47 -10.28 0.26
C ASP A 343 -2.38 -10.16 -0.81
N GLY A 344 -2.52 -9.13 -1.66
CA GLY A 344 -1.52 -8.81 -2.69
C GLY A 344 -1.56 -9.69 -3.94
N GLY A 345 -2.70 -10.36 -4.20
CA GLY A 345 -2.95 -11.23 -5.36
C GLY A 345 -4.44 -11.35 -5.69
N SER A 346 -4.85 -12.47 -6.29
CA SER A 346 -6.27 -12.78 -6.55
C SER A 346 -7.08 -12.81 -5.25
N PRO A 347 -8.36 -12.37 -5.27
CA PRO A 347 -9.17 -12.37 -4.06
C PRO A 347 -9.38 -13.79 -3.53
N LEU A 348 -9.22 -13.94 -2.22
CA LEU A 348 -9.80 -15.07 -1.51
C LEU A 348 -11.30 -14.77 -1.36
N VAL A 349 -12.12 -15.61 -1.97
CA VAL A 349 -13.59 -15.51 -1.89
C VAL A 349 -14.07 -16.56 -0.90
N VAL A 350 -14.77 -16.13 0.15
CA VAL A 350 -15.35 -17.00 1.17
C VAL A 350 -16.84 -16.71 1.27
N GLU A 351 -17.65 -17.75 1.17
CA GLU A 351 -19.10 -17.64 1.28
C GLU A 351 -19.60 -18.29 2.56
N TYR A 352 -20.57 -17.65 3.22
CA TYR A 352 -21.25 -18.24 4.34
C TYR A 352 -22.10 -19.42 3.84
N PRO A 353 -21.97 -20.63 4.42
CA PRO A 353 -22.66 -21.82 3.92
C PRO A 353 -24.17 -21.74 4.07
N GLU A 354 -24.68 -20.93 4.99
CA GLU A 354 -26.11 -20.74 5.22
C GLU A 354 -26.58 -19.39 4.67
N PRO A 355 -27.79 -19.29 4.11
CA PRO A 355 -28.34 -18.00 3.75
C PRO A 355 -28.78 -17.23 5.01
N ILE A 356 -28.70 -15.90 4.94
CA ILE A 356 -29.35 -15.00 5.88
C ILE A 356 -30.74 -14.62 5.37
N THR A 357 -31.69 -14.48 6.28
CA THR A 357 -33.03 -14.00 5.98
C THR A 357 -33.13 -12.52 6.34
N LEU A 358 -33.28 -11.68 5.33
CA LEU A 358 -33.53 -10.26 5.52
C LEU A 358 -35.05 -10.01 5.66
N TRP A 359 -35.45 -9.29 6.71
CA TRP A 359 -36.86 -9.00 7.02
C TRP A 359 -37.08 -7.58 7.51
#